data_AF-A0AAD5DPH4-F1
#
_entry.id   AF-A0AAD5DPH4-F1
#
_cell.length_a   1.000
_cell.length_b   1.000
_cell.length_c   1.000
_cell.angle_alpha   90.00
_cell.angle_beta   90.00
_cell.angle_gamma   90.00
#
_symmetry.space_group_name_H-M   'P 1'
#
loop_
_entity.id
_entity.type
_entity.pdbx_description
1 polymer ?
#
loop_
_entity_poly.entity_id
_entity_poly.type
_entity_poly.pdbx_seq_one_letter_code
_entity_poly.pdbx_strand_id
1 'polypeptide(L)'
;MVQQGYTKARGGYSTKASKRKAAATGGGEDVAYPAGRATVQAGLRSFSMTRAEQERFAARFADYREARNTVLGRWDADTSRFLTEDECVALAAPGKEAMVREAYGFLARQGAINFGLLRGDPRVPLPPELEEKLQEAATAAGVTAAPAPFPSDERIAEVLYDIMGAADLNEVTEKRLRQQAGEVLGVDLSDRRQHIRTLVVDYLGSGGPPAWYKEKQRERAQRARQEARRRRRRVVVVGAGPAGLTAALHLKRNGAEVTVLEARDRAGGRVHSFQADGFTAPVDLGASIITGIEPDVEKGLRSDPSAVICKQLGIRLHELGERLPLLDTATGQAVPAQLDAEVEKLRDELMDDVADFLDDMPEEQRNSLSFGELLSKAVLQRQAAADQAAAAAAAAAAAAAAA
;
A
#
# COMPACT_ATOMS: atom_id res chain seq x y z
N MET A 1 9.81 -14.04 -6.56
CA MET A 1 10.73 -14.28 -5.41
C MET A 1 10.66 -13.09 -4.47
N VAL A 2 10.99 -13.26 -3.19
CA VAL A 2 11.03 -12.19 -2.19
C VAL A 2 12.44 -12.04 -1.69
N GLN A 3 12.96 -10.83 -1.80
CA GLN A 3 14.15 -10.43 -1.07
C GLN A 3 13.65 -9.70 0.18
N GLN A 4 13.83 -10.32 1.35
CA GLN A 4 13.75 -9.54 2.58
C GLN A 4 14.85 -8.49 2.51
N GLY A 5 14.53 -7.24 2.88
CA GLY A 5 15.49 -6.15 2.83
C GLY A 5 16.79 -6.57 3.49
N TYR A 6 17.93 -6.17 2.93
CA TYR A 6 19.25 -6.46 3.47
C TYR A 6 19.30 -6.05 4.95
N THR A 7 19.05 -6.99 5.87
CA THR A 7 19.32 -6.80 7.28
C THR A 7 20.83 -6.93 7.40
N LYS A 8 21.53 -5.79 7.31
CA LYS A 8 22.96 -5.71 7.66
C LYS A 8 23.15 -6.44 8.98
N ALA A 9 23.65 -7.67 8.93
CA ALA A 9 24.21 -8.32 10.08
C ALA A 9 25.46 -7.53 10.46
N ARG A 10 25.41 -6.82 11.60
CA ARG A 10 26.57 -6.38 12.40
C ARG A 10 27.58 -5.37 11.80
N GLY A 11 27.31 -4.75 10.65
CA GLY A 11 28.09 -3.60 10.19
C GLY A 11 27.42 -2.28 10.57
N GLY A 12 27.81 -1.67 11.69
CA GLY A 12 27.36 -0.33 12.06
C GLY A 12 27.73 0.68 10.98
N TYR A 13 26.84 1.64 10.68
CA TYR A 13 27.18 2.79 9.84
C TYR A 13 28.40 3.52 10.41
N SER A 14 29.20 4.16 9.54
CA SER A 14 30.16 5.21 9.90
C SER A 14 29.61 6.06 11.06
N THR A 15 30.45 6.36 12.05
CA THR A 15 30.05 7.13 13.26
C THR A 15 29.44 8.49 12.89
N LYS A 16 29.76 9.05 11.72
CA LYS A 16 29.14 10.27 11.15
C LYS A 16 27.70 10.01 10.66
N ALA A 17 27.46 8.94 9.92
CA ALA A 17 26.12 8.54 9.44
C ALA A 17 25.19 8.10 10.60
N SER A 18 25.74 7.41 11.61
CA SER A 18 25.03 7.08 12.85
C SER A 18 24.61 8.32 13.64
N LYS A 19 25.46 9.36 13.71
CA LYS A 19 25.13 10.65 14.33
C LYS A 19 24.06 11.42 13.55
N ARG A 20 24.06 11.39 12.21
CA ARG A 20 22.98 11.99 11.39
C ARG A 20 21.64 11.29 11.60
N LYS A 21 21.64 9.95 11.70
CA LYS A 21 20.40 9.20 11.99
C LYS A 21 19.83 9.58 13.35
N ALA A 22 20.68 9.69 14.38
CA ALA A 22 20.29 10.13 15.72
C ALA A 22 19.83 11.60 15.77
N ALA A 23 20.41 12.50 14.96
CA ALA A 23 20.00 13.90 14.89
C ALA A 23 18.70 14.14 14.09
N ALA A 24 18.38 13.25 13.14
CA ALA A 24 17.14 13.32 12.36
C ALA A 24 15.95 12.66 13.07
N THR A 25 16.20 11.68 13.93
CA THR A 25 15.19 11.09 14.81
C THR A 25 15.19 11.83 16.14
N GLY A 26 14.49 12.97 16.20
CA GLY A 26 14.13 13.57 17.48
C GLY A 26 13.48 12.51 18.37
N GLY A 27 14.18 12.15 19.45
CA GLY A 27 13.75 11.14 20.40
C GLY A 27 12.47 11.58 21.09
N GLY A 28 11.37 10.94 20.74
CA GLY A 28 10.22 10.76 21.61
C GLY A 28 10.20 9.30 22.05
N GLU A 29 10.36 9.07 23.34
CA GLU A 29 9.94 7.82 23.97
C GLU A 29 8.45 7.62 23.67
N ASP A 30 8.08 6.58 22.93
CA ASP A 30 6.69 6.09 22.87
C ASP A 30 6.65 4.69 22.24
N VAL A 31 7.25 3.74 22.96
CA VAL A 31 7.13 2.32 22.70
C VAL A 31 5.81 1.83 23.32
N ALA A 32 4.73 1.85 22.53
CA ALA A 32 3.59 0.92 22.56
C ALA A 32 2.35 1.52 21.85
N TYR A 33 2.20 1.33 20.54
CA TYR A 33 0.88 1.46 19.90
C TYR A 33 0.72 0.53 18.67
N PRO A 34 -0.17 -0.49 18.73
CA PRO A 34 -0.42 -1.43 17.62
C PRO A 34 -1.05 -0.80 16.35
N ALA A 35 -1.52 0.45 16.39
CA ALA A 35 -2.30 1.06 15.30
C ALA A 35 -1.45 1.58 14.10
N GLY A 36 -0.13 1.39 14.11
CA GLY A 36 0.77 1.88 13.06
C GLY A 36 0.80 1.01 11.79
N ARG A 37 0.57 -0.30 11.90
CA ARG A 37 0.85 -1.25 10.82
C ARG A 37 0.05 -0.94 9.54
N ALA A 38 -1.27 -0.83 9.63
CA ALA A 38 -2.12 -0.52 8.47
C ALA A 38 -1.82 0.87 7.87
N THR A 39 -1.39 1.82 8.70
CA THR A 39 -0.98 3.15 8.26
C THR A 39 0.32 3.09 7.45
N VAL A 40 1.34 2.40 7.98
CA VAL A 40 2.61 2.19 7.29
C VAL A 40 2.42 1.36 6.02
N GLN A 41 1.59 0.32 6.08
CA GLN A 41 1.22 -0.50 4.92
C GLN A 41 0.63 0.34 3.78
N ALA A 42 -0.18 1.36 4.11
CA ALA A 42 -0.74 2.30 3.15
C ALA A 42 0.26 3.36 2.66
N GLY A 43 1.53 3.32 3.10
CA GLY A 43 2.54 4.31 2.76
C GLY A 43 2.39 5.65 3.48
N LEU A 44 1.61 5.68 4.56
CA LEU A 44 1.38 6.87 5.36
C LEU A 44 2.22 6.84 6.64
N ARG A 45 2.40 8.01 7.24
CA ARG A 45 3.13 8.15 8.50
C ARG A 45 2.17 7.88 9.65
N SER A 46 2.53 6.96 10.54
CA SER A 46 1.72 6.59 11.72
C SER A 46 1.46 7.79 12.64
N PHE A 47 2.52 8.54 12.94
CA PHE A 47 2.52 9.58 13.98
C PHE A 47 2.52 11.02 13.42
N SER A 48 2.83 11.21 12.14
CA SER A 48 2.85 12.52 11.50
C SER A 48 2.01 12.54 10.24
N MET A 49 1.78 13.73 9.69
CA MET A 49 1.02 13.93 8.47
C MET A 49 1.95 14.00 7.26
N THR A 50 1.55 13.37 6.16
CA THR A 50 2.09 13.70 4.84
C THR A 50 1.68 15.13 4.46
N ARG A 51 2.38 15.74 3.50
CA ARG A 51 2.04 17.10 3.02
C ARG A 51 0.57 17.20 2.55
N ALA A 52 0.09 16.21 1.82
CA ALA A 52 -1.30 16.16 1.35
C ALA A 52 -2.32 16.06 2.50
N GLU A 53 -1.96 15.39 3.60
CA GLU A 53 -2.78 15.37 4.81
C GLU A 53 -2.73 16.72 5.52
N GLN A 54 -1.55 17.35 5.65
CA GLN A 54 -1.38 18.65 6.31
C GLN A 54 -2.26 19.72 5.65
N GLU A 55 -2.24 19.78 4.33
CA GLU A 55 -3.02 20.75 3.55
C GLU A 55 -4.53 20.66 3.80
N ARG A 56 -5.04 19.51 4.25
CA ARG A 56 -6.48 19.25 4.38
C ARG A 56 -6.98 19.07 5.80
N PHE A 57 -6.17 18.49 6.67
CA PHE A 57 -6.60 18.00 7.98
C PHE A 57 -5.80 18.58 9.16
N ALA A 58 -4.86 19.51 8.93
CA ALA A 58 -3.99 20.03 10.00
C ALA A 58 -4.77 20.53 11.22
N ALA A 59 -5.85 21.29 11.01
CA ALA A 59 -6.69 21.83 12.08
C ALA A 59 -7.52 20.76 12.83
N ARG A 60 -7.70 19.57 12.26
CA ARG A 60 -8.55 18.48 12.80
C ARG A 60 -7.80 17.16 12.86
N PHE A 61 -6.47 17.20 13.09
CA PHE A 61 -5.62 16.03 12.91
C PHE A 61 -5.99 14.87 13.82
N ALA A 62 -6.33 15.11 15.09
CA ALA A 62 -6.70 14.04 16.02
C ALA A 62 -7.92 13.24 15.53
N ASP A 63 -8.99 13.95 15.16
CA ASP A 63 -10.22 13.37 14.61
C ASP A 63 -9.98 12.64 13.28
N TYR A 64 -9.18 13.26 12.40
CA TYR A 64 -8.80 12.62 11.14
C TYR A 64 -7.95 11.37 11.37
N ARG A 65 -7.01 11.39 12.32
CA ARG A 65 -6.12 10.25 12.62
C ARG A 65 -6.94 9.04 13.07
N GLU A 66 -7.91 9.25 13.95
CA GLU A 66 -8.83 8.20 14.39
C GLU A 66 -9.62 7.64 13.21
N ALA A 67 -10.30 8.51 12.45
CA ALA A 67 -11.07 8.14 11.27
C ALA A 67 -10.24 7.39 10.21
N ARG A 68 -9.03 7.89 9.92
CA ARG A 68 -8.06 7.29 9.01
C ARG A 68 -7.71 5.88 9.46
N ASN A 69 -7.38 5.70 10.73
CA ASN A 69 -6.98 4.40 11.27
C ASN A 69 -8.14 3.38 11.21
N THR A 70 -9.38 3.81 11.45
CA THR A 70 -10.57 2.97 11.28
C THR A 70 -10.72 2.48 9.84
N VAL A 71 -10.59 3.38 8.86
CA VAL A 71 -10.67 3.02 7.43
C VAL A 71 -9.54 2.09 7.02
N LEU A 72 -8.29 2.42 7.39
CA LEU A 72 -7.12 1.63 7.02
C LEU A 72 -7.10 0.26 7.69
N GLY A 73 -7.51 0.16 8.96
CA GLY A 73 -7.63 -1.13 9.64
C GLY A 73 -8.67 -2.03 8.97
N ARG A 74 -9.80 -1.46 8.54
CA ARG A 74 -10.82 -2.21 7.80
C ARG A 74 -10.34 -2.68 6.42
N TRP A 75 -9.55 -1.85 5.73
CA TRP A 75 -8.93 -2.21 4.46
C TRP A 75 -7.86 -3.31 4.61
N ASP A 76 -6.98 -3.19 5.62
CA ASP A 76 -5.89 -4.14 5.86
C ASP A 76 -6.41 -5.55 6.24
N ALA A 77 -7.60 -5.63 6.84
CA ALA A 77 -8.28 -6.89 7.16
C ALA A 77 -8.63 -7.72 5.92
N ASP A 78 -9.06 -7.09 4.83
CA ASP A 78 -9.31 -7.75 3.54
C ASP A 78 -9.02 -6.79 2.38
N THR A 79 -7.79 -6.88 1.86
CA THR A 79 -7.33 -6.07 0.73
C THR A 79 -7.81 -6.61 -0.63
N SER A 80 -8.52 -7.73 -0.66
CA SER A 80 -9.00 -8.39 -1.89
C SER A 80 -10.45 -8.03 -2.26
N ARG A 81 -11.13 -7.23 -1.42
CA ARG A 81 -12.51 -6.82 -1.61
C ARG A 81 -12.62 -5.30 -1.65
N PHE A 82 -13.53 -4.78 -2.45
CA PHE A 82 -13.82 -3.35 -2.46
C PHE A 82 -14.38 -2.92 -1.10
N LEU A 83 -13.67 -2.01 -0.42
CA LEU A 83 -14.10 -1.41 0.83
C LEU A 83 -15.07 -0.26 0.54
N THR A 84 -16.31 -0.37 1.01
CA THR A 84 -17.33 0.65 0.81
C THR A 84 -17.27 1.78 1.86
N GLU A 85 -17.74 2.96 1.48
CA GLU A 85 -17.85 4.10 2.40
C GLU A 85 -18.79 3.79 3.58
N ASP A 86 -19.92 3.12 3.30
CA ASP A 86 -20.95 2.80 4.29
C ASP A 86 -20.43 1.84 5.36
N GLU A 87 -19.61 0.84 4.99
CA GLU A 87 -18.96 -0.04 5.95
C GLU A 87 -18.03 0.71 6.90
N CYS A 88 -17.29 1.70 6.40
CA CYS A 88 -16.43 2.52 7.25
C CYS A 88 -17.23 3.43 8.16
N VAL A 89 -18.28 4.06 7.64
CA VAL A 89 -19.15 4.96 8.40
C VAL A 89 -19.89 4.20 9.51
N ALA A 90 -20.31 2.95 9.28
CA ALA A 90 -20.93 2.10 10.29
C ALA A 90 -19.99 1.78 11.48
N LEU A 91 -18.67 1.92 11.30
CA LEU A 91 -17.66 1.73 12.35
C LEU A 91 -17.29 3.05 13.05
N ALA A 92 -17.86 4.19 12.63
CA ALA A 92 -17.56 5.48 13.23
C ALA A 92 -18.15 5.59 14.64
N ALA A 93 -17.42 6.27 15.54
CA ALA A 93 -18.01 6.71 16.80
C ALA A 93 -19.13 7.73 16.54
N PRO A 94 -20.17 7.80 17.39
CA PRO A 94 -21.28 8.74 17.22
C PRO A 94 -20.81 10.19 17.03
N GLY A 95 -21.25 10.84 15.96
CA GLY A 95 -20.88 12.22 15.61
C GLY A 95 -19.56 12.36 14.84
N LYS A 96 -18.87 11.25 14.53
CA LYS A 96 -17.62 11.23 13.74
C LYS A 96 -17.81 10.72 12.31
N GLU A 97 -19.04 10.39 11.91
CA GLU A 97 -19.41 9.81 10.61
C GLU A 97 -18.94 10.69 9.44
N ALA A 98 -19.10 12.01 9.57
CA ALA A 98 -18.67 12.96 8.55
C ALA A 98 -17.14 12.96 8.36
N MET A 99 -16.38 12.83 9.45
CA MET A 99 -14.92 12.76 9.39
C MET A 99 -14.46 11.44 8.77
N VAL A 100 -15.10 10.31 9.12
CA VAL A 100 -14.82 9.00 8.50
C VAL A 100 -15.11 9.02 7.01
N ARG A 101 -16.23 9.62 6.59
CA ARG A 101 -16.57 9.82 5.19
C ARG A 101 -15.51 10.64 4.45
N GLU A 102 -15.03 11.72 5.08
CA GLU A 102 -14.00 12.57 4.49
C GLU A 102 -12.65 11.83 4.36
N ALA A 103 -12.25 11.10 5.41
CA ALA A 103 -11.03 10.29 5.43
C ALA A 103 -11.08 9.17 4.37
N TYR A 104 -12.19 8.43 4.30
CA TYR A 104 -12.42 7.40 3.26
C TYR A 104 -12.24 8.00 1.86
N GLY A 105 -12.93 9.11 1.57
CA GLY A 105 -12.84 9.76 0.27
C GLY A 105 -11.43 10.25 -0.05
N PHE A 106 -10.68 10.73 0.95
CA PHE A 106 -9.29 11.15 0.77
C PHE A 106 -8.37 9.96 0.48
N LEU A 107 -8.42 8.90 1.29
CA LEU A 107 -7.60 7.71 1.14
C LEU A 107 -7.85 6.99 -0.20
N ALA A 108 -9.13 6.85 -0.59
CA ALA A 108 -9.50 6.25 -1.87
C ALA A 108 -8.96 7.05 -3.06
N ARG A 109 -8.97 8.39 -3.00
CA ARG A 109 -8.43 9.24 -4.07
C ARG A 109 -6.91 9.13 -4.21
N GLN A 110 -6.20 8.97 -3.09
CA GLN A 110 -4.74 8.80 -3.07
C GLN A 110 -4.29 7.39 -3.46
N GLY A 111 -5.22 6.43 -3.56
CA GLY A 111 -4.89 5.02 -3.82
C GLY A 111 -4.31 4.29 -2.60
N ALA A 112 -4.53 4.83 -1.40
CA ALA A 112 -4.12 4.20 -0.13
C ALA A 112 -5.00 3.01 0.25
N ILE A 113 -6.24 2.99 -0.25
CA ILE A 113 -7.21 1.89 -0.14
C ILE A 113 -7.81 1.62 -1.51
N ASN A 114 -8.50 0.49 -1.68
CA ASN A 114 -9.21 0.14 -2.91
C ASN A 114 -8.33 0.18 -4.17
N PHE A 115 -7.09 -0.27 -4.04
CA PHE A 115 -6.17 -0.44 -5.18
C PHE A 115 -5.97 -1.92 -5.52
N GLY A 116 -5.50 -2.20 -6.72
CA GLY A 116 -5.31 -3.57 -7.21
C GLY A 116 -6.60 -4.20 -7.72
N LEU A 117 -6.74 -5.51 -7.57
CA LEU A 117 -7.87 -6.31 -8.05
C LEU A 117 -8.80 -6.62 -6.88
N LEU A 118 -10.09 -6.30 -7.03
CA LEU A 118 -11.04 -6.28 -5.92
C LEU A 118 -12.35 -6.96 -6.27
N ARG A 119 -12.75 -7.93 -5.44
CA ARG A 119 -14.08 -8.54 -5.47
C ARG A 119 -15.14 -7.49 -5.14
N GLY A 120 -16.28 -7.57 -5.82
CA GLY A 120 -17.43 -6.70 -5.57
C GLY A 120 -17.19 -5.21 -5.87
N ASP A 121 -16.18 -4.84 -6.66
CA ASP A 121 -15.98 -3.46 -7.10
C ASP A 121 -17.02 -3.09 -8.19
N PRO A 122 -17.99 -2.20 -7.90
CA PRO A 122 -19.04 -1.88 -8.86
C PRO A 122 -18.55 -1.04 -10.05
N ARG A 123 -17.36 -0.44 -9.95
CA ARG A 123 -16.80 0.44 -10.99
C ARG A 123 -15.84 -0.30 -11.91
N VAL A 124 -15.23 -1.37 -11.41
CA VAL A 124 -14.35 -2.25 -12.17
C VAL A 124 -14.76 -3.70 -11.90
N PRO A 125 -15.88 -4.16 -12.49
CA PRO A 125 -16.31 -5.54 -12.31
C PRO A 125 -15.24 -6.49 -12.87
N LEU A 126 -14.94 -7.54 -12.11
CA LEU A 126 -13.99 -8.56 -12.51
C LEU A 126 -14.69 -9.64 -13.35
N PRO A 127 -13.97 -10.31 -14.26
CA PRO A 127 -14.45 -11.55 -14.86
C PRO A 127 -14.73 -12.60 -13.76
N PRO A 128 -15.78 -13.45 -13.92
CA PRO A 128 -16.15 -14.44 -12.91
C PRO A 128 -15.00 -15.34 -12.45
N GLU A 129 -14.19 -15.83 -13.39
CA GLU A 129 -13.02 -16.68 -13.11
C GLU A 129 -11.98 -16.00 -12.20
N LEU A 130 -11.80 -14.68 -12.38
CA LEU A 130 -10.88 -13.91 -11.55
C LEU A 130 -11.48 -13.61 -10.17
N GLU A 131 -12.79 -13.38 -10.10
CA GLU A 131 -13.50 -13.18 -8.84
C GLU A 131 -13.47 -14.44 -7.97
N GLU A 132 -13.65 -15.62 -8.57
CA GLU A 132 -13.47 -16.92 -7.93
C GLU A 132 -12.03 -17.11 -7.44
N LYS A 133 -11.02 -16.84 -8.28
CA LYS A 133 -9.61 -16.93 -7.89
C LYS A 133 -9.26 -16.03 -6.70
N LEU A 134 -9.77 -14.80 -6.67
CA LEU A 134 -9.58 -13.90 -5.53
C LEU A 134 -10.29 -14.42 -4.26
N GLN A 135 -11.45 -15.06 -4.42
CA GLN A 135 -12.21 -15.66 -3.33
C GLN A 135 -11.44 -16.84 -2.72
N GLU A 136 -10.92 -17.74 -3.55
CA GLU A 136 -10.08 -18.87 -3.13
C GLU A 136 -8.82 -18.39 -2.41
N ALA A 137 -8.14 -17.39 -2.97
CA ALA A 137 -6.95 -16.79 -2.36
C ALA A 137 -7.25 -16.18 -0.98
N ALA A 138 -8.37 -15.46 -0.85
CA ALA A 138 -8.80 -14.89 0.42
C ALA A 138 -9.10 -15.98 1.46
N THR A 139 -9.84 -17.03 1.05
CA THR A 139 -10.15 -18.17 1.92
C THR A 139 -8.88 -18.92 2.36
N ALA A 140 -7.95 -19.17 1.44
CA ALA A 140 -6.65 -19.80 1.76
C ALA A 140 -5.79 -18.95 2.71
N ALA A 141 -5.89 -17.62 2.63
CA ALA A 141 -5.23 -16.69 3.53
C ALA A 141 -5.92 -16.54 4.90
N GLY A 142 -6.97 -17.32 5.18
CA GLY A 142 -7.73 -17.25 6.43
C GLY A 142 -8.54 -15.97 6.59
N VAL A 143 -8.76 -15.23 5.48
CA VAL A 143 -9.63 -14.05 5.49
C VAL A 143 -11.06 -14.54 5.58
N THR A 144 -11.61 -14.52 6.79
CA THR A 144 -13.03 -14.76 6.99
C THR A 144 -13.80 -13.55 6.48
N ALA A 145 -14.87 -13.79 5.72
CA ALA A 145 -15.78 -12.71 5.36
C ALA A 145 -16.30 -12.10 6.67
N ALA A 146 -15.82 -10.91 7.00
CA ALA A 146 -16.39 -10.19 8.13
C ALA A 146 -17.88 -10.03 7.84
N PRO A 147 -18.77 -10.40 8.77
CA PRO A 147 -20.19 -10.23 8.56
C PRO A 147 -20.44 -8.78 8.15
N ALA A 148 -21.25 -8.59 7.10
CA ALA A 148 -21.66 -7.25 6.70
C ALA A 148 -22.20 -6.57 7.96
N PRO A 149 -21.70 -5.37 8.32
CA PRO A 149 -22.20 -4.68 9.49
C PRO A 149 -23.72 -4.54 9.34
N PHE A 150 -24.46 -4.80 10.42
CA PHE A 150 -25.90 -4.60 10.41
C PHE A 150 -26.17 -3.15 9.98
N PRO A 151 -27.08 -2.90 9.02
CA PRO A 151 -27.29 -1.57 8.47
C PRO A 151 -27.69 -0.60 9.57
N SER A 152 -27.16 0.62 9.52
CA SER A 152 -27.53 1.67 10.47
C SER A 152 -29.02 2.00 10.37
N ASP A 153 -29.60 2.52 11.46
CA ASP A 153 -31.01 2.94 11.47
C ASP A 153 -31.28 3.99 10.36
N GLU A 154 -30.31 4.87 10.10
CA GLU A 154 -30.41 5.82 8.98
C GLU A 154 -30.48 5.11 7.62
N ARG A 155 -29.66 4.06 7.41
CA ARG A 155 -29.66 3.29 6.16
C ARG A 155 -30.96 2.49 5.97
N ILE A 156 -31.50 1.93 7.05
CA ILE A 156 -32.81 1.27 7.06
C ILE A 156 -33.90 2.28 6.69
N ALA A 157 -33.88 3.47 7.31
CA ALA A 157 -34.83 4.53 7.03
C ALA A 157 -34.78 4.98 5.57
N GLU A 158 -33.59 5.18 5.00
CA GLU A 158 -33.44 5.53 3.58
C GLU A 158 -34.09 4.50 2.64
N VAL A 159 -33.76 3.22 2.80
CA VAL A 159 -34.30 2.15 1.94
C VAL A 159 -35.81 2.07 2.07
N LEU A 160 -36.35 2.22 3.28
CA LEU A 160 -37.78 2.29 3.51
C LEU A 160 -38.42 3.49 2.81
N TYR A 161 -37.82 4.68 2.90
CA TYR A 161 -38.33 5.88 2.23
C TYR A 161 -38.25 5.78 0.70
N ASP A 162 -37.21 5.14 0.15
CA ASP A 162 -37.09 4.84 -1.28
C ASP A 162 -38.23 3.89 -1.72
N ILE A 163 -38.48 2.80 -0.98
CA ILE A 163 -39.55 1.83 -1.28
C ILE A 163 -40.94 2.49 -1.15
N MET A 164 -41.20 3.21 -0.05
CA MET A 164 -42.49 3.88 0.18
C MET A 164 -42.75 4.99 -0.83
N GLY A 165 -41.72 5.70 -1.29
CA GLY A 165 -41.85 6.72 -2.33
C GLY A 165 -42.17 6.14 -3.72
N ALA A 166 -41.91 4.86 -3.95
CA ALA A 166 -42.19 4.16 -5.21
C ALA A 166 -43.42 3.23 -5.15
N ALA A 167 -44.00 3.04 -3.96
CA ALA A 167 -45.08 2.09 -3.72
C ALA A 167 -46.46 2.78 -3.61
N ASP A 168 -47.52 2.05 -3.92
CA ASP A 168 -48.88 2.44 -3.54
C ASP A 168 -49.12 2.11 -2.06
N LEU A 169 -49.12 3.14 -1.21
CA LEU A 169 -49.23 2.99 0.24
C LEU A 169 -50.61 2.53 0.71
N ASN A 170 -51.61 2.48 -0.18
CA ASN A 170 -52.93 1.91 0.13
C ASN A 170 -52.94 0.37 0.06
N GLU A 171 -51.98 -0.23 -0.66
CA GLU A 171 -51.93 -1.68 -0.91
C GLU A 171 -50.78 -2.39 -0.20
N VAL A 172 -49.81 -1.63 0.33
CA VAL A 172 -48.59 -2.17 0.93
C VAL A 172 -48.66 -2.15 2.46
N THR A 173 -48.48 -3.31 3.07
CA THR A 173 -48.44 -3.47 4.53
C THR A 173 -47.04 -3.25 5.09
N GLU A 174 -46.94 -2.89 6.38
CA GLU A 174 -45.65 -2.79 7.11
C GLU A 174 -44.80 -4.06 6.95
N LYS A 175 -45.43 -5.24 7.04
CA LYS A 175 -44.75 -6.53 6.85
C LYS A 175 -44.08 -6.63 5.48
N ARG A 176 -44.75 -6.16 4.42
CA ARG A 176 -44.24 -6.20 3.05
C ARG A 176 -43.12 -5.18 2.84
N LEU A 177 -43.25 -3.97 3.38
CA LEU A 177 -42.18 -2.95 3.36
C LEU A 177 -40.92 -3.46 4.06
N ARG A 178 -41.07 -4.06 5.24
CA ARG A 178 -39.96 -4.64 6.00
C ARG A 178 -39.29 -5.78 5.25
N GLN A 179 -40.06 -6.65 4.60
CA GLN A 179 -39.51 -7.74 3.80
C GLN A 179 -38.73 -7.20 2.59
N GLN A 180 -39.29 -6.27 1.83
CA GLN A 180 -38.61 -5.66 0.68
C GLN A 180 -37.35 -4.90 1.10
N ALA A 181 -37.39 -4.16 2.20
CA ALA A 181 -36.22 -3.49 2.75
C ALA A 181 -35.15 -4.50 3.18
N GLY A 182 -35.56 -5.62 3.79
CA GLY A 182 -34.66 -6.72 4.17
C GLY A 182 -34.01 -7.40 2.97
N GLU A 183 -34.76 -7.63 1.89
CA GLU A 183 -34.25 -8.16 0.62
C GLU A 183 -33.21 -7.22 -0.02
N VAL A 184 -33.49 -5.92 -0.07
CA VAL A 184 -32.56 -4.90 -0.60
C VAL A 184 -31.29 -4.80 0.26
N LEU A 185 -31.41 -4.92 1.58
CA LEU A 185 -30.30 -4.81 2.52
C LEU A 185 -29.57 -6.13 2.76
N GLY A 186 -30.12 -7.26 2.30
CA GLY A 186 -29.59 -8.59 2.55
C GLY A 186 -29.60 -9.00 4.03
N VAL A 187 -30.52 -8.46 4.84
CA VAL A 187 -30.62 -8.74 6.28
C VAL A 187 -32.06 -9.01 6.72
N ASP A 188 -32.23 -9.83 7.75
CA ASP A 188 -33.52 -9.95 8.42
C ASP A 188 -33.76 -8.73 9.32
N LEU A 189 -34.86 -8.02 9.08
CA LEU A 189 -35.26 -6.84 9.82
C LEU A 189 -36.31 -7.15 10.91
N SER A 190 -36.49 -8.43 11.25
CA SER A 190 -37.51 -8.87 12.19
C SER A 190 -37.41 -8.17 13.56
N ASP A 191 -36.19 -8.03 14.08
CA ASP A 191 -35.88 -7.39 15.36
C ASP A 191 -35.98 -5.86 15.34
N ARG A 192 -36.22 -5.26 14.16
CA ARG A 192 -36.38 -3.81 13.98
C ARG A 192 -37.82 -3.40 13.71
N ARG A 193 -38.78 -4.32 13.86
CA ARG A 193 -40.22 -4.08 13.60
C ARG A 193 -40.75 -2.78 14.21
N GLN A 194 -40.46 -2.52 15.48
CA GLN A 194 -40.99 -1.35 16.17
C GLN A 194 -40.41 -0.04 15.59
N HIS A 195 -39.11 -0.03 15.31
CA HIS A 195 -38.44 1.12 14.69
C HIS A 195 -39.00 1.40 13.30
N ILE A 196 -39.15 0.35 12.47
CA ILE A 196 -39.73 0.45 11.12
C ILE A 196 -41.17 0.96 11.17
N ARG A 197 -41.98 0.45 12.11
CA ARG A 197 -43.35 0.93 12.31
C ARG A 197 -43.38 2.43 12.62
N THR A 198 -42.48 2.92 13.48
CA THR A 198 -42.36 4.36 13.77
C THR A 198 -42.05 5.15 12.50
N LEU A 199 -41.04 4.73 11.72
CA LEU A 199 -40.66 5.40 10.47
C LEU A 199 -41.82 5.47 9.46
N VAL A 200 -42.60 4.39 9.33
CA VAL A 200 -43.78 4.33 8.44
C VAL A 200 -44.88 5.28 8.93
N VAL A 201 -45.18 5.30 10.22
CA VAL A 201 -46.19 6.20 10.80
C VAL A 201 -45.78 7.66 10.62
N ASP A 202 -44.52 7.99 10.87
CA ASP A 202 -43.99 9.35 10.70
C ASP A 202 -44.05 9.80 9.23
N TYR A 203 -43.72 8.91 8.30
CA TYR A 203 -43.81 9.16 6.86
C TYR A 203 -45.25 9.47 6.42
N LEU A 204 -46.22 8.65 6.88
CA LEU A 204 -47.64 8.86 6.55
C LEU A 204 -48.19 10.12 7.20
N GLY A 205 -47.85 10.38 8.47
CA GLY A 205 -48.31 11.54 9.23
C GLY A 205 -47.78 12.88 8.69
N SER A 206 -46.56 12.87 8.14
CA SER A 206 -45.94 14.06 7.52
C SER A 206 -46.19 14.19 6.02
N GLY A 207 -46.87 13.22 5.40
CA GLY A 207 -47.18 13.22 3.96
C GLY A 207 -45.95 13.01 3.07
N GLY A 208 -44.91 12.32 3.56
CA GLY A 208 -43.70 12.02 2.82
C GLY A 208 -42.46 11.91 3.70
N PRO A 209 -41.26 11.85 3.11
CA PRO A 209 -40.05 11.68 3.89
C PRO A 209 -39.62 12.99 4.58
N PRO A 210 -38.86 12.90 5.70
CA PRO A 210 -38.39 14.06 6.45
C PRO A 210 -37.43 14.96 5.66
N ALA A 211 -37.23 16.19 6.14
CA ALA A 211 -36.41 17.20 5.46
C ALA A 211 -34.97 16.74 5.22
N TRP A 212 -34.34 16.10 6.21
CA TRP A 212 -32.97 15.57 6.09
C TRP A 212 -32.83 14.55 4.96
N TYR A 213 -33.86 13.73 4.73
CA TYR A 213 -33.85 12.75 3.64
C TYR A 213 -33.94 13.42 2.28
N LYS A 214 -34.78 14.47 2.16
CA LYS A 214 -34.88 15.27 0.93
C LYS A 214 -33.58 15.99 0.61
N GLU A 215 -32.88 16.50 1.63
CA GLU A 215 -31.55 17.08 1.49
C GLU A 215 -30.53 16.03 1.02
N LYS A 216 -30.52 14.85 1.63
CA LYS A 216 -29.66 13.73 1.22
C LYS A 216 -29.93 13.27 -0.21
N GLN A 217 -31.19 13.24 -0.64
CA GLN A 217 -31.56 12.95 -2.04
C GLN A 217 -31.05 14.03 -3.00
N ARG A 218 -31.09 15.32 -2.62
CA ARG A 218 -30.47 16.41 -3.40
C ARG A 218 -28.96 16.25 -3.48
N GLU A 219 -28.30 15.92 -2.38
CA GLU A 219 -26.86 15.63 -2.37
C GLU A 219 -26.51 14.44 -3.25
N ARG A 220 -27.28 13.34 -3.17
CA ARG A 220 -27.13 12.16 -4.04
C ARG A 220 -27.29 12.53 -5.50
N ALA A 221 -28.32 13.30 -5.85
CA ALA A 221 -28.55 13.75 -7.21
C ALA A 221 -27.42 14.67 -7.71
N GLN A 222 -26.91 15.57 -6.88
CA GLN A 222 -25.75 16.40 -7.20
C GLN A 222 -24.48 15.57 -7.39
N ARG A 223 -24.22 14.60 -6.50
CA ARG A 223 -23.11 13.66 -6.62
C ARG A 223 -23.23 12.83 -7.89
N ALA A 224 -24.40 12.27 -8.19
CA ALA A 224 -24.66 11.53 -9.42
C ALA A 224 -24.45 12.39 -10.67
N ARG A 225 -24.87 13.66 -10.66
CA ARG A 225 -24.58 14.62 -11.75
C ARG A 225 -23.08 14.91 -11.88
N GLN A 226 -22.37 15.08 -10.77
CA GLN A 226 -20.91 15.27 -10.77
C GLN A 226 -20.19 14.01 -11.26
N GLU A 227 -20.60 12.83 -10.82
CA GLU A 227 -20.07 11.54 -11.29
C GLU A 227 -20.36 11.33 -12.78
N ALA A 228 -21.58 11.60 -13.25
CA ALA A 228 -21.91 11.57 -14.67
C ALA A 228 -21.04 12.56 -15.48
N ARG A 229 -20.73 13.74 -14.92
CA ARG A 229 -19.78 14.69 -15.54
C ARG A 229 -18.34 14.16 -15.53
N ARG A 230 -17.92 13.45 -14.48
CA ARG A 230 -16.60 12.78 -14.41
C ARG A 230 -16.51 11.61 -15.39
N ARG A 231 -17.60 10.86 -15.60
CA ARG A 231 -17.77 9.83 -16.64
C ARG A 231 -17.56 10.34 -18.06
N ARG A 232 -17.67 11.64 -18.29
CA ARG A 232 -17.32 12.26 -19.59
C ARG A 232 -15.83 12.51 -19.78
N ARG A 233 -14.98 12.29 -18.77
CA ARG A 233 -13.53 12.44 -18.91
C ARG A 233 -12.98 11.18 -19.58
N ARG A 234 -12.61 11.34 -20.84
CA ARG A 234 -11.88 10.33 -21.61
C ARG A 234 -10.38 10.51 -21.37
N VAL A 235 -9.71 9.44 -20.97
CA VAL A 235 -8.27 9.42 -20.71
C VAL A 235 -7.64 8.32 -21.55
N VAL A 236 -6.56 8.65 -22.25
CA VAL A 236 -5.71 7.68 -22.93
C VAL A 236 -4.46 7.45 -22.08
N VAL A 237 -4.19 6.19 -21.75
CA VAL A 237 -2.96 5.76 -21.06
C VAL A 237 -2.07 5.07 -22.08
N VAL A 238 -0.83 5.54 -22.25
CA VAL A 238 0.15 4.95 -23.17
C VAL A 238 1.05 4.00 -22.39
N GLY A 239 1.01 2.72 -22.75
CA GLY A 239 1.73 1.60 -22.14
C GLY A 239 0.88 0.80 -21.16
N ALA A 240 0.81 -0.52 -21.37
CA ALA A 240 0.16 -1.50 -20.50
C ALA A 240 1.15 -2.21 -19.56
N GLY A 241 2.19 -1.50 -19.10
CA GLY A 241 3.03 -1.95 -17.98
C GLY A 241 2.34 -1.75 -16.62
N PRO A 242 2.95 -2.19 -15.50
CA PRO A 242 2.35 -2.08 -14.16
C PRO A 242 1.89 -0.66 -13.80
N ALA A 243 2.69 0.36 -14.14
CA ALA A 243 2.33 1.76 -13.89
C ALA A 243 1.08 2.19 -14.69
N GLY A 244 1.02 1.85 -15.99
CA GLY A 244 -0.09 2.22 -16.86
C GLY A 244 -1.39 1.49 -16.50
N LEU A 245 -1.31 0.19 -16.24
CA LEU A 245 -2.48 -0.61 -15.80
C LEU A 245 -3.01 -0.13 -14.44
N THR A 246 -2.12 0.18 -13.48
CA THR A 246 -2.51 0.72 -12.18
C THR A 246 -3.19 2.08 -12.35
N ALA A 247 -2.62 2.97 -13.17
CA ALA A 247 -3.22 4.27 -13.47
C ALA A 247 -4.60 4.11 -14.15
N ALA A 248 -4.73 3.18 -15.10
CA ALA A 248 -5.98 2.94 -15.79
C ALA A 248 -7.08 2.43 -14.84
N LEU A 249 -6.76 1.48 -13.96
CA LEU A 249 -7.67 0.99 -12.92
C LEU A 249 -8.07 2.11 -11.96
N HIS A 250 -7.10 2.92 -11.49
CA HIS A 250 -7.36 4.01 -10.57
C HIS A 250 -8.25 5.09 -11.19
N LEU A 251 -7.98 5.48 -12.44
CA LEU A 251 -8.78 6.45 -13.19
C LEU A 251 -10.20 5.93 -13.44
N LYS A 252 -10.34 4.65 -13.82
CA LYS A 252 -11.65 4.01 -14.03
C LYS A 252 -12.46 3.97 -12.74
N ARG A 253 -11.84 3.62 -11.60
CA ARG A 253 -12.47 3.71 -10.26
C ARG A 253 -12.87 5.13 -9.87
N ASN A 254 -12.20 6.14 -10.39
CA ASN A 254 -12.56 7.55 -10.20
C ASN A 254 -13.57 8.06 -11.25
N GLY A 255 -14.11 7.14 -12.06
CA GLY A 255 -15.19 7.40 -13.01
C GLY A 255 -14.73 7.96 -14.34
N ALA A 256 -13.46 7.85 -14.72
CA ALA A 256 -13.01 8.19 -16.08
C ALA A 256 -13.30 7.04 -17.06
N GLU A 257 -13.54 7.38 -18.32
CA GLU A 257 -13.50 6.44 -19.44
C GLU A 257 -12.05 6.31 -19.90
N VAL A 258 -11.47 5.12 -19.82
CA VAL A 258 -10.02 4.92 -20.03
C VAL A 258 -9.78 3.99 -21.22
N THR A 259 -8.92 4.43 -22.13
CA THR A 259 -8.35 3.59 -23.20
C THR A 259 -6.86 3.39 -22.92
N VAL A 260 -6.38 2.15 -22.96
CA VAL A 260 -4.95 1.84 -22.81
C VAL A 260 -4.40 1.47 -24.18
N LEU A 261 -3.31 2.12 -24.60
CA LEU A 261 -2.60 1.84 -25.85
C LEU A 261 -1.28 1.14 -25.52
N GLU A 262 -1.13 -0.10 -25.95
CA GLU A 262 0.11 -0.87 -25.81
C GLU A 262 0.70 -1.11 -27.21
N ALA A 263 2.02 -0.93 -27.33
CA ALA A 263 2.72 -1.10 -28.59
C ALA A 263 3.01 -2.58 -28.88
N ARG A 264 3.14 -3.41 -27.83
CA ARG A 264 3.35 -4.85 -27.93
C ARG A 264 2.02 -5.60 -28.08
N ASP A 265 2.12 -6.87 -28.43
CA ASP A 265 1.03 -7.85 -28.46
C ASP A 265 0.65 -8.39 -27.08
N ARG A 266 1.31 -7.90 -26.02
CA ARG A 266 1.09 -8.31 -24.63
C ARG A 266 1.15 -7.15 -23.65
N ALA A 267 0.44 -7.28 -22.55
CA ALA A 267 0.60 -6.41 -21.38
C ALA A 267 1.89 -6.74 -20.59
N GLY A 268 2.15 -5.95 -19.56
CA GLY A 268 3.23 -6.15 -18.58
C GLY A 268 4.51 -5.35 -18.87
N GLY A 269 4.77 -4.98 -20.13
CA GLY A 269 5.95 -4.20 -20.51
C GLY A 269 7.25 -4.91 -20.09
N ARG A 270 7.99 -4.31 -19.14
CA ARG A 270 9.22 -4.88 -18.55
C ARG A 270 8.99 -6.04 -17.59
N VAL A 271 7.76 -6.26 -17.13
CA VAL A 271 7.38 -7.50 -16.44
C VAL A 271 7.01 -8.50 -17.53
N HIS A 272 7.81 -9.54 -17.68
CA HIS A 272 7.71 -10.47 -18.79
C HIS A 272 8.06 -11.89 -18.34
N SER A 273 7.03 -12.71 -18.21
CA SER A 273 7.19 -14.14 -17.98
C SER A 273 7.17 -14.87 -19.32
N PHE A 274 8.18 -15.68 -19.55
CA PHE A 274 8.39 -16.47 -20.76
C PHE A 274 8.21 -17.95 -20.44
N GLN A 275 7.33 -18.60 -21.17
CA GLN A 275 7.14 -20.05 -21.12
C GLN A 275 7.68 -20.63 -22.42
N ALA A 276 8.65 -21.55 -22.32
CA ALA A 276 9.17 -22.31 -23.45
C ALA A 276 9.01 -23.81 -23.21
N ASP A 277 8.96 -24.56 -24.31
CA ASP A 277 8.97 -26.01 -24.30
C ASP A 277 10.24 -26.51 -23.60
N GLY A 278 10.07 -27.46 -22.67
CA GLY A 278 11.16 -28.01 -21.86
C GLY A 278 11.31 -27.41 -20.46
N PHE A 279 10.68 -26.27 -20.15
CA PHE A 279 10.62 -25.74 -18.79
C PHE A 279 9.33 -26.17 -18.07
N THR A 280 9.46 -26.64 -16.82
CA THR A 280 8.32 -27.04 -15.99
C THR A 280 7.53 -25.86 -15.40
N ALA A 281 8.07 -24.65 -15.49
CA ALA A 281 7.45 -23.41 -15.02
C ALA A 281 7.91 -22.21 -15.86
N PRO A 282 7.15 -21.09 -15.87
CA PRO A 282 7.56 -19.88 -16.55
C PRO A 282 8.85 -19.29 -15.96
N VAL A 283 9.65 -18.66 -16.82
CA VAL A 283 10.86 -17.93 -16.44
C VAL A 283 10.64 -16.43 -16.66
N ASP A 284 10.91 -15.62 -15.64
CA ASP A 284 10.83 -14.17 -15.78
C ASP A 284 12.07 -13.61 -16.48
N LEU A 285 11.88 -13.00 -17.64
CA LEU A 285 12.89 -12.22 -18.37
C LEU A 285 12.92 -10.74 -17.94
N GLY A 286 12.08 -10.40 -16.97
CA GLY A 286 11.85 -9.06 -16.46
C GLY A 286 12.01 -9.00 -14.95
N ALA A 287 11.13 -8.23 -14.29
CA ALA A 287 11.08 -8.21 -12.84
C ALA A 287 10.64 -9.57 -12.26
N SER A 288 11.42 -10.12 -11.33
CA SER A 288 11.19 -11.42 -10.69
C SER A 288 11.32 -11.39 -9.15
N ILE A 289 11.74 -10.26 -8.60
CA ILE A 289 12.01 -10.06 -7.16
C ILE A 289 11.11 -8.95 -6.63
N ILE A 290 10.44 -9.23 -5.51
CA ILE A 290 9.72 -8.26 -4.69
C ILE A 290 10.60 -7.94 -3.48
N THR A 291 10.86 -6.66 -3.26
CA THR A 291 11.73 -6.18 -2.16
C THR A 291 10.88 -5.76 -0.96
N GLY A 292 10.78 -6.63 0.04
CA GLY A 292 9.99 -6.38 1.26
C GLY A 292 8.48 -6.58 1.07
N ILE A 293 7.94 -7.60 1.74
CA ILE A 293 6.51 -7.96 1.68
C ILE A 293 5.72 -7.55 2.92
N GLU A 294 6.41 -7.11 3.96
CA GLU A 294 5.82 -6.64 5.21
C GLU A 294 6.23 -5.19 5.48
N PRO A 295 5.35 -4.40 6.13
CA PRO A 295 5.68 -3.05 6.55
C PRO A 295 6.62 -3.08 7.76
N ASP A 296 7.69 -2.28 7.72
CA ASP A 296 8.56 -2.02 8.86
C ASP A 296 8.04 -0.79 9.62
N VAL A 297 7.33 -1.03 10.72
CA VAL A 297 6.67 0.02 11.49
C VAL A 297 7.69 0.92 12.19
N GLU A 298 8.82 0.38 12.64
CA GLU A 298 9.88 1.13 13.31
C GLU A 298 10.56 2.11 12.36
N LYS A 299 10.83 1.67 11.13
CA LYS A 299 11.45 2.50 10.09
C LYS A 299 10.43 3.33 9.30
N GLY A 300 9.13 3.12 9.53
CA GLY A 300 8.05 3.74 8.75
C GLY A 300 8.11 3.36 7.27
N LEU A 301 8.63 2.18 6.95
CA LEU A 301 8.80 1.70 5.58
C LEU A 301 7.63 0.80 5.21
N ARG A 302 6.87 1.21 4.19
CA ARG A 302 5.78 0.41 3.63
C ARG A 302 6.31 -0.82 2.90
N SER A 303 5.50 -1.88 2.85
CA SER A 303 5.79 -3.00 1.94
C SER A 303 5.65 -2.59 0.48
N ASP A 304 6.24 -3.38 -0.41
CA ASP A 304 6.04 -3.22 -1.85
C ASP A 304 4.54 -3.40 -2.20
N PRO A 305 3.90 -2.48 -2.94
CA PRO A 305 2.48 -2.63 -3.33
C PRO A 305 2.22 -3.92 -4.09
N SER A 306 3.21 -4.42 -4.83
CA SER A 306 3.14 -5.66 -5.59
C SER A 306 2.97 -6.87 -4.66
N ALA A 307 3.40 -6.79 -3.40
CA ALA A 307 3.13 -7.81 -2.38
C ALA A 307 1.62 -7.91 -2.08
N VAL A 308 0.92 -6.77 -2.02
CA VAL A 308 -0.54 -6.75 -1.86
C VAL A 308 -1.22 -7.35 -3.08
N ILE A 309 -0.77 -7.02 -4.30
CA ILE A 309 -1.32 -7.63 -5.53
C ILE A 309 -1.07 -9.14 -5.55
N CYS A 310 0.11 -9.61 -5.13
CA CYS A 310 0.40 -11.04 -5.02
C CYS A 310 -0.53 -11.72 -4.01
N LYS A 311 -0.77 -11.10 -2.85
CA LYS A 311 -1.73 -11.58 -1.85
C LYS A 311 -3.15 -11.66 -2.42
N GLN A 312 -3.62 -10.62 -3.13
CA GLN A 312 -4.94 -10.60 -3.79
C GLN A 312 -5.08 -11.76 -4.79
N LEU A 313 -4.04 -12.05 -5.56
CA LEU A 313 -4.05 -13.08 -6.59
C LEU A 313 -3.72 -14.50 -6.08
N GLY A 314 -3.40 -14.65 -4.79
CA GLY A 314 -2.93 -15.91 -4.22
C GLY A 314 -1.57 -16.37 -4.80
N ILE A 315 -0.76 -15.45 -5.31
CA ILE A 315 0.56 -15.77 -5.86
C ILE A 315 1.49 -16.16 -4.72
N ARG A 316 2.00 -17.40 -4.77
CA ARG A 316 2.99 -17.89 -3.82
C ARG A 316 4.31 -17.17 -4.02
N LEU A 317 4.80 -16.59 -2.94
CA LEU A 317 6.11 -15.95 -2.89
C LEU A 317 7.11 -16.89 -2.23
N HIS A 318 8.30 -16.97 -2.82
CA HIS A 318 9.41 -17.75 -2.30
C HIS A 318 10.51 -16.80 -1.84
N GLU A 319 10.91 -16.94 -0.58
CA GLU A 319 12.02 -16.20 0.00
C GLU A 319 13.34 -16.61 -0.65
N LEU A 320 14.15 -15.62 -0.98
CA LEU A 320 15.52 -15.80 -1.43
C LEU A 320 16.41 -16.00 -0.22
N GLY A 321 17.03 -17.18 -0.13
CA GLY A 321 18.05 -17.44 0.88
C GLY A 321 19.30 -16.58 0.66
N GLU A 322 20.05 -16.36 1.73
CA GLU A 322 21.26 -15.51 1.72
C GLU A 322 22.49 -16.22 1.13
N ARG A 323 22.43 -17.54 0.96
CA ARG A 323 23.57 -18.34 0.51
C ARG A 323 23.83 -18.14 -0.98
N LEU A 324 24.86 -17.37 -1.30
CA LEU A 324 25.32 -17.10 -2.66
C LEU A 324 26.79 -17.52 -2.84
N PRO A 325 27.10 -18.81 -3.06
CA PRO A 325 28.48 -19.26 -3.17
C PRO A 325 29.16 -18.65 -4.40
N LEU A 326 30.32 -18.05 -4.20
CA LEU A 326 31.15 -17.56 -5.31
C LEU A 326 31.94 -18.72 -5.93
N LEU A 327 31.97 -18.75 -7.26
CA LEU A 327 32.80 -19.67 -8.03
C LEU A 327 33.90 -18.86 -8.72
N ASP A 328 35.14 -19.30 -8.57
CA ASP A 328 36.26 -18.76 -9.30
C ASP A 328 36.09 -19.11 -10.79
N THR A 329 36.11 -18.11 -11.66
CA THR A 329 35.82 -18.28 -13.10
C THR A 329 36.94 -19.00 -13.86
N ALA A 330 38.17 -18.98 -13.36
CA ALA A 330 39.31 -19.63 -14.00
C ALA A 330 39.39 -21.12 -13.61
N THR A 331 39.10 -21.45 -12.36
CA THR A 331 39.23 -22.82 -11.83
C THR A 331 37.90 -23.57 -11.73
N GLY A 332 36.77 -22.86 -11.72
CA GLY A 332 35.43 -23.40 -11.47
C GLY A 332 35.20 -23.84 -10.02
N GLN A 333 36.16 -23.63 -9.13
CA GLN A 333 36.08 -24.06 -7.73
C GLN A 333 35.36 -23.01 -6.87
N ALA A 334 34.74 -23.47 -5.79
CA ALA A 334 34.15 -22.58 -4.80
C ALA A 334 35.24 -21.75 -4.11
N VAL A 335 34.99 -20.44 -4.00
CA VAL A 335 35.85 -19.52 -3.25
C VAL A 335 35.80 -19.91 -1.76
N PRO A 336 36.95 -19.98 -1.06
CA PRO A 336 36.98 -20.27 0.37
C PRO A 336 36.18 -19.22 1.16
N ALA A 337 35.36 -19.67 2.13
CA ALA A 337 34.48 -18.79 2.89
C ALA A 337 35.22 -17.66 3.65
N GLN A 338 36.46 -17.91 4.07
CA GLN A 338 37.29 -16.88 4.70
C GLN A 338 37.62 -15.74 3.72
N LEU A 339 38.04 -16.08 2.50
CA LEU A 339 38.36 -15.10 1.48
C LEU A 339 37.11 -14.31 1.04
N ASP A 340 35.99 -15.01 0.87
CA ASP A 340 34.70 -14.39 0.56
C ASP A 340 34.32 -13.33 1.61
N ALA A 341 34.40 -13.69 2.90
CA ALA A 341 34.13 -12.78 4.01
C ALA A 341 35.12 -11.59 4.09
N GLU A 342 36.41 -11.82 3.83
CA GLU A 342 37.43 -10.76 3.82
C GLU A 342 37.19 -9.75 2.68
N VAL A 343 36.83 -10.24 1.47
CA VAL A 343 36.51 -9.40 0.32
C VAL A 343 35.19 -8.65 0.52
N GLU A 344 34.17 -9.30 1.09
CA GLU A 344 32.91 -8.65 1.45
C GLU A 344 33.14 -7.51 2.46
N LYS A 345 33.95 -7.75 3.49
CA LYS A 345 34.32 -6.72 4.46
C LYS A 345 35.03 -5.54 3.79
N LEU A 346 35.99 -5.81 2.91
CA LEU A 346 36.71 -4.77 2.17
C LEU A 346 35.76 -3.97 1.27
N ARG A 347 34.84 -4.63 0.57
CA ARG A 347 33.79 -3.97 -0.22
C ARG A 347 33.00 -2.99 0.63
N ASP A 348 32.49 -3.44 1.79
CA ASP A 348 31.67 -2.61 2.67
C ASP A 348 32.44 -1.40 3.21
N GLU A 349 33.69 -1.59 3.61
CA GLU A 349 34.55 -0.51 4.07
C GLU A 349 34.84 0.52 2.95
N LEU A 350 35.03 0.06 1.70
CA LEU A 350 35.18 0.96 0.55
C LEU A 350 33.89 1.74 0.26
N MET A 351 32.72 1.13 0.45
CA MET A 351 31.43 1.85 0.32
C MET A 351 31.31 2.95 1.37
N ASP A 352 31.77 2.70 2.60
CA ASP A 352 31.77 3.69 3.69
C ASP A 352 32.74 4.85 3.37
N ASP A 353 33.93 4.58 2.83
CA ASP A 353 34.86 5.63 2.39
C ASP A 353 34.25 6.52 1.30
N VAL A 354 33.57 5.92 0.31
CA VAL A 354 32.88 6.67 -0.76
C VAL A 354 31.78 7.54 -0.18
N ALA A 355 31.01 7.03 0.79
CA ALA A 355 29.98 7.81 1.48
C ALA A 355 30.58 9.00 2.24
N ASP A 356 31.70 8.79 2.93
CA ASP A 356 32.41 9.86 3.64
C ASP A 356 32.95 10.93 2.67
N PHE A 357 33.48 10.55 1.50
CA PHE A 357 33.87 11.52 0.46
C PHE A 357 32.70 12.36 -0.04
N LEU A 358 31.54 11.74 -0.25
CA LEU A 358 30.34 12.45 -0.68
C LEU A 358 29.87 13.44 0.40
N ASP A 359 29.95 13.06 1.68
CA ASP A 359 29.52 13.91 2.79
C ASP A 359 30.38 15.17 2.95
N ASP A 360 31.67 15.07 2.62
CA ASP A 360 32.62 16.18 2.71
C ASP A 360 32.70 17.01 1.40
N MET A 361 31.99 16.61 0.32
CA MET A 361 31.99 17.28 -0.99
C MET A 361 30.78 18.22 -1.22
N PRO A 362 30.99 19.41 -1.83
CA PRO A 362 29.90 20.27 -2.31
C PRO A 362 28.98 19.57 -3.33
N GLU A 363 27.69 19.92 -3.33
CA GLU A 363 26.67 19.29 -4.20
C GLU A 363 26.98 19.37 -5.69
N GLU A 364 27.48 20.52 -6.17
CA GLU A 364 27.86 20.72 -7.57
C GLU A 364 28.95 19.74 -8.03
N GLN A 365 29.88 19.42 -7.13
CA GLN A 365 30.96 18.47 -7.39
C GLN A 365 30.48 17.01 -7.27
N ARG A 366 29.52 16.72 -6.38
CA ARG A 366 28.91 15.39 -6.28
C ARG A 366 28.22 14.98 -7.58
N ASN A 367 27.51 15.92 -8.21
CA ASN A 367 26.72 15.64 -9.43
C ASN A 367 27.58 15.42 -10.69
N SER A 368 28.87 15.76 -10.65
CA SER A 368 29.79 15.58 -11.79
C SER A 368 30.63 14.31 -11.71
N LEU A 369 30.58 13.58 -10.59
CA LEU A 369 31.35 12.36 -10.38
C LEU A 369 30.45 11.13 -10.43
N SER A 370 30.92 10.10 -11.11
CA SER A 370 30.31 8.77 -11.07
C SER A 370 30.72 8.01 -9.81
N PHE A 371 29.89 7.04 -9.42
CA PHE A 371 30.21 6.13 -8.33
C PHE A 371 31.53 5.35 -8.58
N GLY A 372 31.80 4.97 -9.84
CA GLY A 372 33.03 4.25 -10.21
C GLY A 372 34.31 5.07 -10.01
N GLU A 373 34.26 6.36 -10.32
CA GLU A 373 35.39 7.28 -10.09
C GLU A 373 35.68 7.46 -8.60
N LEU A 374 34.63 7.62 -7.78
CA LEU A 374 34.76 7.72 -6.33
C LEU A 374 35.30 6.42 -5.72
N LEU A 375 34.83 5.27 -6.19
CA LEU A 375 35.33 3.97 -5.74
C LEU A 375 36.81 3.79 -6.08
N SER A 376 37.22 4.16 -7.30
CA SER A 376 38.62 4.12 -7.72
C SER A 376 39.50 5.03 -6.87
N LYS A 377 39.00 6.21 -6.52
CA LYS A 377 39.69 7.11 -5.59
C LYS A 377 39.86 6.49 -4.19
N ALA A 378 38.82 5.87 -3.64
CA ALA A 378 38.86 5.19 -2.35
C ALA A 378 39.92 4.07 -2.33
N VAL A 379 39.93 3.24 -3.37
CA VAL A 379 40.91 2.16 -3.54
C VAL A 379 42.34 2.70 -3.58
N LEU A 380 42.60 3.72 -4.41
CA LEU A 380 43.93 4.32 -4.53
C LEU A 380 44.42 4.95 -3.22
N GLN A 381 43.52 5.61 -2.46
CA GLN A 381 43.89 6.16 -1.15
C GLN A 381 44.24 5.07 -0.14
N ARG A 382 43.50 3.96 -0.11
CA ARG A 382 43.85 2.82 0.76
C ARG A 382 45.16 2.16 0.37
N GLN A 383 45.42 1.97 -0.92
CA GLN A 383 46.69 1.43 -1.41
C GLN A 383 47.86 2.32 -0.98
N ALA A 384 47.75 3.63 -1.20
CA ALA A 384 48.77 4.59 -0.78
C ALA A 384 49.02 4.56 0.74
N ALA A 385 47.96 4.45 1.56
CA ALA A 385 48.08 4.34 3.01
C ALA A 385 48.75 3.03 3.46
N ALA A 386 48.42 1.91 2.80
CA ALA A 386 49.04 0.61 3.07
C ALA A 386 50.53 0.60 2.72
N ASP A 387 50.90 1.17 1.57
CA ASP A 387 52.30 1.29 1.14
C ASP A 387 53.12 2.13 2.13
N GLN A 388 52.55 3.25 2.61
CA GLN A 388 53.19 4.08 3.64
C GLN A 388 53.36 3.35 4.97
N ALA A 389 52.34 2.60 5.42
CA ALA A 389 52.42 1.82 6.65
C ALA A 389 53.46 0.70 6.58
N ALA A 390 53.54 0.00 5.45
CA ALA A 390 54.55 -1.04 5.20
C ALA A 390 55.97 -0.46 5.23
N ALA A 391 56.18 0.70 4.58
CA ALA A 391 57.46 1.41 4.61
C ALA A 391 57.85 1.83 6.04
N ALA A 392 56.91 2.34 6.84
CA ALA A 392 57.16 2.72 8.22
C ALA A 392 57.51 1.51 9.12
N ALA A 393 56.82 0.39 8.95
CA ALA A 393 57.11 -0.85 9.69
C ALA A 393 58.49 -1.41 9.34
N ALA A 394 58.88 -1.39 8.06
CA ALA A 394 60.21 -1.81 7.61
C ALA A 394 61.31 -0.91 8.20
N ALA A 395 61.10 0.41 8.23
CA ALA A 395 62.04 1.35 8.85
C ALA A 395 62.18 1.12 10.37
N ALA A 396 61.08 0.86 11.07
CA ALA A 396 61.09 0.55 12.50
C ALA A 396 61.82 -0.77 12.80
N ALA A 397 61.61 -1.81 11.99
CA ALA A 397 62.31 -3.09 12.13
C ALA A 397 63.82 -2.94 11.87
N ALA A 398 64.21 -2.15 10.87
CA ALA A 398 65.62 -1.86 10.59
C ALA A 398 66.29 -1.08 11.73
N ALA A 399 65.59 -0.10 12.32
CA ALA A 399 66.09 0.64 13.48
C ALA A 399 66.24 -0.26 14.72
N ALA A 400 65.30 -1.18 14.95
CA ALA A 400 65.35 -2.13 16.05
C ALA A 400 66.46 -3.20 15.89
N ALA A 401 66.82 -3.55 14.65
CA ALA A 401 67.93 -4.46 14.37
C ALA A 401 69.31 -3.78 14.46
N ALA A 402 69.36 -2.45 14.41
CA ALA A 402 70.58 -1.65 14.52
C ALA A 402 70.88 -1.16 15.96
N ALA A 403 69.92 -1.33 16.87
CA ALA A 403 70.04 -1.09 18.31
C ALA A 403 70.33 -2.40 19.06
#